data_AF-A0A2Z6NX32-F1
#
_entry.id   AF-A0A2Z6NX32-F1
#
_cell.length_a   1.000
_cell.length_b   1.000
_cell.length_c   1.000
_cell.angle_alpha   90.00
_cell.angle_beta   90.00
_cell.angle_gamma   90.00
#
_symmetry.space_group_name_H-M   'P 1'
#
loop_
_entity.id
_entity.type
_entity.pdbx_description
1 polymer ?
#
loop_
_entity_poly.entity_id
_entity_poly.type
_entity_poly.pdbx_seq_one_letter_code
_entity_poly.pdbx_strand_id
1 'polypeptide(L)'
;MYHPTRGGVRGGRDQFTWDDVKADKHRENYLGHSIKAPVGRWQKGKDLFWYTRDKKSQNAEMEAAKEEIKRIKEEEEQAMREALGLAPKRANRPQGNRLDKHEFSELVKRGSTAEDLGEGHAEAARVQGVGFAR
;
A
#
# COMPACT_ATOMS: atom_id res chain seq x y z
N MET A 1 -2.86 -48.20 35.12
CA MET A 1 -2.77 -46.72 35.06
C MET A 1 -3.26 -46.27 33.70
N TYR A 2 -4.35 -45.52 33.65
CA TYR A 2 -4.92 -45.00 32.41
C TYR A 2 -4.10 -43.77 31.99
N HIS A 3 -3.36 -43.87 30.89
CA HIS A 3 -2.77 -42.71 30.25
C HIS A 3 -3.78 -42.20 29.24
N PRO A 4 -4.36 -40.99 29.39
CA PRO A 4 -5.23 -40.46 28.36
C PRO A 4 -4.44 -40.41 27.05
N THR A 5 -4.96 -41.08 26.03
CA THR A 5 -4.40 -41.06 24.68
C THR A 5 -4.35 -39.61 24.24
N ARG A 6 -3.14 -39.05 24.18
CA ARG A 6 -2.91 -37.73 23.58
C ARG A 6 -3.55 -37.73 22.20
N GLY A 7 -4.33 -36.69 21.89
CA GLY A 7 -4.94 -36.49 20.59
C GLY A 7 -3.92 -36.77 19.48
N GLY A 8 -4.33 -37.59 18.50
CA GLY A 8 -3.43 -38.33 17.63
C GLY A 8 -2.40 -37.50 16.86
N VAL A 9 -1.36 -38.18 16.40
CA VAL A 9 -0.17 -37.67 15.66
C VAL A 9 -0.50 -37.09 14.26
N ARG A 10 -1.77 -36.76 13.99
CA ARG A 10 -2.28 -36.27 12.70
C ARG A 10 -2.57 -34.76 12.71
N GLY A 11 -1.98 -34.01 13.64
CA GLY A 11 -2.17 -32.56 13.73
C GLY A 11 -1.55 -31.85 12.53
N GLY A 12 -2.37 -31.10 11.78
CA GLY A 12 -1.91 -30.15 10.76
C GLY A 12 -1.52 -28.81 11.37
N ARG A 13 -0.98 -27.90 10.54
CA ARG A 13 -0.68 -26.50 10.93
C ARG A 13 -1.88 -25.83 11.64
N ASP A 14 -3.09 -26.23 11.27
CA ASP A 14 -4.35 -25.64 11.75
C ASP A 14 -4.78 -26.16 13.14
N GLN A 15 -4.15 -27.22 13.65
CA GLN A 15 -4.46 -27.82 14.96
C GLN A 15 -3.41 -27.49 16.02
N PHE A 16 -2.35 -26.77 15.64
CA PHE A 16 -1.29 -26.40 16.55
C PHE A 16 -1.63 -25.08 17.25
N THR A 17 -1.67 -25.10 18.58
CA THR A 17 -1.75 -23.87 19.38
C THR A 17 -0.64 -23.85 20.44
N TRP A 18 -0.09 -22.66 20.69
CA TRP A 18 0.93 -22.48 21.74
C TRP A 18 0.35 -22.61 23.15
N ASP A 19 -0.94 -22.36 23.31
CA ASP A 19 -1.62 -22.51 24.60
C ASP A 19 -1.74 -23.98 25.01
N ASP A 20 -2.00 -24.88 24.06
CA ASP A 20 -2.01 -26.33 24.33
C ASP A 20 -0.62 -26.82 24.75
N VAL A 21 0.43 -26.35 24.06
CA VAL A 21 1.83 -26.66 24.43
C VAL A 21 2.15 -26.14 25.82
N LYS A 22 1.64 -24.96 26.19
CA LYS A 22 1.88 -24.32 27.49
C LYS A 22 1.20 -25.09 28.64
N ALA A 23 0.00 -25.61 28.40
CA ALA A 23 -0.77 -26.37 29.37
C ALA A 23 -0.34 -27.84 29.50
N ASP A 24 0.45 -28.36 28.55
CA ASP A 24 0.88 -29.75 28.54
C ASP A 24 1.87 -30.08 29.70
N LYS A 25 1.60 -31.21 30.37
CA LYS A 25 2.48 -31.80 31.38
C LYS A 25 3.90 -32.05 30.87
N HIS A 26 4.06 -32.51 29.63
CA HIS A 26 5.36 -32.77 29.01
C HIS A 26 5.73 -31.71 27.96
N ARG A 27 5.36 -30.44 28.19
CA ARG A 27 5.71 -29.31 27.31
C ARG A 27 7.20 -29.23 26.93
N GLU A 28 8.06 -29.73 27.82
CA GLU A 28 9.52 -29.77 27.63
C GLU A 28 9.96 -30.66 26.46
N ASN A 29 9.14 -31.66 26.07
CA ASN A 29 9.45 -32.59 24.98
C ASN A 29 9.18 -32.02 23.58
N TYR A 30 8.59 -30.81 23.47
CA TYR A 30 8.33 -30.17 22.17
C TYR A 30 9.55 -29.39 21.70
N LEU A 31 9.77 -28.21 22.30
CA LEU A 31 10.85 -27.28 21.94
C LEU A 31 11.57 -26.78 23.20
N GLY A 32 11.45 -27.50 24.32
CA GLY A 32 11.95 -27.05 25.61
C GLY A 32 11.31 -25.74 26.09
N HIS A 33 12.11 -24.88 26.73
CA HIS A 33 11.67 -23.58 27.24
C HIS A 33 11.56 -22.53 26.12
N SER A 34 10.50 -22.63 25.31
CA SER A 34 10.26 -21.68 24.22
C SER A 34 9.73 -20.32 24.73
N ILE A 35 10.23 -19.23 24.13
CA ILE A 35 9.70 -17.87 24.31
C ILE A 35 8.22 -17.77 23.88
N LYS A 36 7.77 -18.65 22.99
CA LYS A 36 6.39 -18.68 22.49
C LYS A 36 5.39 -19.39 23.44
N ALA A 37 5.88 -20.14 24.42
CA ALA A 37 5.06 -20.74 25.49
C ALA A 37 5.65 -20.43 26.88
N PRO A 38 5.72 -19.15 27.30
CA PRO A 38 6.28 -18.78 28.59
C PRO A 38 5.34 -19.20 29.72
N VAL A 39 5.89 -19.82 30.78
CA VAL A 39 5.12 -20.29 31.94
C VAL A 39 5.65 -19.68 33.24
N GLY A 40 4.78 -19.55 34.24
CA GLY A 40 5.16 -19.05 35.56
C GLY A 40 5.10 -17.53 35.70
N ARG A 41 5.31 -17.04 36.93
CA ARG A 41 5.07 -15.64 37.30
C ARG A 41 6.11 -14.66 36.72
N TRP A 42 7.28 -15.14 36.34
CA TRP A 42 8.38 -14.30 35.83
C TRP A 42 8.05 -13.57 34.52
N GLN A 43 7.07 -14.08 33.76
CA GLN A 43 6.61 -13.46 32.51
C GLN A 43 5.71 -12.23 32.74
N LYS A 44 5.11 -12.10 33.93
CA LYS A 44 4.13 -11.03 34.20
C LYS A 44 4.83 -9.67 34.18
N GLY A 45 4.37 -8.77 33.33
CA GLY A 45 4.93 -7.42 33.19
C GLY A 45 6.25 -7.35 32.43
N LYS A 46 6.67 -8.43 31.76
CA LYS A 46 7.83 -8.42 30.86
C LYS A 46 7.40 -8.48 29.42
N ASP A 47 8.05 -7.68 28.57
CA ASP A 47 7.94 -7.86 27.14
C ASP A 47 9.01 -8.84 26.65
N LEU A 48 8.59 -10.07 26.36
CA LEU A 48 9.47 -11.12 25.85
C LEU A 48 9.89 -10.90 24.40
N PHE A 49 9.12 -10.13 23.63
CA PHE A 49 9.34 -9.90 22.21
C PHE A 49 9.93 -8.52 21.90
N TRP A 50 10.50 -7.85 22.91
CA TRP A 50 11.08 -6.50 22.79
C TRP A 50 12.04 -6.39 21.59
N TYR A 51 12.85 -7.42 21.33
CA TYR A 51 13.82 -7.50 20.23
C TYR A 51 13.20 -7.57 18.82
N THR A 52 11.88 -7.73 18.71
CA THR A 52 11.14 -7.78 17.44
C THR A 52 10.35 -6.51 17.15
N ARG A 53 10.28 -5.56 18.11
CA ARG A 53 9.49 -4.33 17.95
C ARG A 53 9.94 -3.52 16.74
N ASP A 54 11.24 -3.27 16.62
CA ASP A 54 11.80 -2.47 15.54
C ASP A 54 11.72 -3.17 14.17
N LYS A 55 11.66 -4.51 14.18
CA LYS A 55 11.51 -5.28 12.93
C LYS A 55 10.10 -5.19 12.37
N LYS A 56 9.08 -5.01 13.22
CA LYS A 56 7.70 -4.80 12.74
C LYS A 56 7.54 -3.43 12.10
N SER A 57 8.13 -2.37 12.66
CA SER A 57 8.14 -1.05 12.01
C SER A 57 8.95 -1.10 10.72
N GLN A 58 10.14 -1.68 10.72
CA GLN A 58 10.94 -1.84 9.50
C GLN A 58 10.23 -2.66 8.42
N ASN A 59 9.53 -3.74 8.78
CA ASN A 59 8.76 -4.50 7.80
C ASN A 59 7.56 -3.71 7.26
N ALA A 60 6.87 -2.92 8.08
CA ALA A 60 5.79 -2.06 7.63
C ALA A 60 6.30 -0.94 6.70
N GLU A 61 7.42 -0.30 7.04
CA GLU A 61 8.10 0.69 6.21
C GLU A 61 8.59 0.08 4.89
N MET A 62 9.11 -1.15 4.93
CA MET A 62 9.56 -1.87 3.74
C MET A 62 8.39 -2.28 2.83
N GLU A 63 7.24 -2.66 3.38
CA GLU A 63 6.03 -2.92 2.59
C GLU A 63 5.50 -1.63 1.96
N ALA A 64 5.47 -0.52 2.70
CA ALA A 64 5.09 0.78 2.15
C ALA A 64 6.03 1.23 1.00
N ALA A 65 7.35 1.06 1.17
CA ALA A 65 8.32 1.36 0.13
C ALA A 65 8.14 0.46 -1.11
N LYS A 66 7.78 -0.82 -0.93
CA LYS A 66 7.47 -1.72 -2.05
C LYS A 66 6.22 -1.30 -2.80
N GLU A 67 5.20 -0.80 -2.11
CA GLU A 67 3.97 -0.29 -2.75
C GLU A 67 4.26 0.96 -3.58
N GLU A 68 5.07 1.89 -3.07
CA GLU A 68 5.50 3.07 -3.82
C GLU A 68 6.31 2.69 -5.06
N ILE A 69 7.28 1.78 -4.93
CA ILE A 69 8.07 1.28 -6.08
C ILE A 69 7.17 0.60 -7.11
N LYS A 70 6.16 -0.16 -6.68
CA LYS A 70 5.21 -0.79 -7.62
C LYS A 70 4.44 0.27 -8.39
N ARG A 71 3.98 1.34 -7.73
CA ARG A 71 3.27 2.43 -8.39
C ARG A 71 4.13 3.13 -9.44
N ILE A 72 5.38 3.45 -9.10
CA ILE A 72 6.33 4.05 -10.05
C ILE A 72 6.54 3.13 -11.25
N LYS A 73 6.74 1.83 -11.02
CA LYS A 73 6.90 0.85 -12.10
C LYS A 73 5.68 0.74 -13.00
N GLU A 74 4.47 0.85 -12.45
CA GLU A 74 3.24 0.85 -13.26
C GLU A 74 3.13 2.10 -14.14
N GLU A 75 3.51 3.27 -13.61
CA GLU A 75 3.52 4.54 -14.36
C GLU A 75 4.60 4.51 -15.47
N GLU A 76 5.79 3.99 -15.17
CA GLU A 76 6.86 3.78 -16.16
C GLU A 76 6.46 2.75 -17.23
N GLU A 77 5.83 1.64 -16.85
CA GLU A 77 5.34 0.63 -17.78
C GLU A 77 4.28 1.22 -18.72
N GLN A 78 3.40 2.09 -18.21
CA GLN A 78 2.39 2.77 -19.01
C GLN A 78 3.04 3.70 -20.05
N ALA A 79 3.99 4.54 -19.64
CA ALA A 79 4.70 5.42 -20.56
C ALA A 79 5.48 4.64 -21.64
N MET A 80 6.07 3.50 -21.26
CA MET A 80 6.76 2.62 -22.21
C MET A 80 5.79 1.98 -23.21
N ARG A 81 4.58 1.59 -22.77
CA ARG A 81 3.53 1.06 -23.67
C ARG A 81 3.04 2.11 -24.67
N GLU A 82 2.88 3.36 -24.22
CA GLU A 82 2.52 4.49 -25.09
C GLU A 82 3.59 4.74 -26.15
N ALA A 83 4.87 4.75 -25.75
CA ALA A 83 6.00 4.91 -26.68
C ALA A 83 6.12 3.77 -27.70
N LEU A 84 5.78 2.53 -27.29
CA LEU A 84 5.77 1.36 -28.17
C LEU A 84 4.48 1.24 -29.01
N GLY A 85 3.51 2.14 -28.85
CA GLY A 85 2.24 2.13 -29.58
C GLY A 85 1.28 1.00 -29.16
N LEU A 86 1.50 0.37 -27.99
CA LEU A 86 0.58 -0.61 -27.44
C LEU A 86 -0.57 0.10 -26.71
N ALA A 87 -1.77 -0.49 -26.75
CA ALA A 87 -2.93 0.07 -26.06
C ALA A 87 -2.64 0.25 -24.55
N PRO A 88 -2.93 1.43 -23.98
CA PRO A 88 -2.71 1.70 -22.57
C PRO A 88 -3.49 0.69 -21.72
N LYS A 89 -2.85 0.13 -20.68
CA LYS A 89 -3.52 -0.77 -19.74
C LYS A 89 -4.52 0.09 -18.98
N ARG A 90 -5.80 0.01 -19.35
CA ARG A 90 -6.86 0.78 -18.70
C ARG A 90 -6.94 0.29 -17.25
N ALA A 91 -6.29 1.02 -16.36
CA ALA A 91 -6.52 0.86 -14.94
C ALA A 91 -8.03 1.03 -14.73
N ASN A 92 -8.65 0.08 -14.05
CA ASN A 92 -10.06 0.13 -13.67
C ASN A 92 -10.24 1.13 -12.51
N ARG A 93 -9.65 2.32 -12.67
CA ARG A 93 -9.72 3.43 -11.74
C ARG A 93 -10.98 4.18 -12.11
N PRO A 94 -11.97 4.31 -11.21
CA PRO A 94 -13.03 5.27 -11.43
C PRO A 94 -12.35 6.63 -11.53
N GLN A 95 -12.31 7.21 -12.74
CA GLN A 95 -11.91 8.59 -12.95
C GLN A 95 -12.96 9.44 -12.24
N GLY A 96 -12.72 9.70 -10.96
CA GLY A 96 -13.58 10.50 -10.08
C GLY A 96 -13.46 11.96 -10.44
N ASN A 97 -13.94 12.32 -11.63
CA ASN A 97 -14.33 13.66 -12.07
C ASN A 97 -15.15 13.50 -13.34
N ARG A 98 -16.34 12.89 -13.20
CA ARG A 98 -17.39 13.07 -14.20
C ARG A 98 -17.95 14.47 -13.94
N LEU A 99 -17.48 15.44 -14.72
CA LEU A 99 -18.06 16.77 -14.73
C LEU A 99 -19.57 16.65 -14.91
N ASP A 100 -20.31 17.36 -14.08
CA ASP A 100 -21.76 17.35 -14.19
C ASP A 100 -22.19 18.05 -15.49
N LYS A 101 -23.39 17.74 -16.00
CA LYS A 101 -23.86 18.29 -17.29
C LYS A 101 -23.80 19.82 -17.34
N HIS A 102 -23.99 20.47 -16.19
CA HIS A 102 -23.89 21.92 -16.06
C HIS A 102 -22.45 22.43 -16.18
N GLU A 103 -21.50 21.81 -15.47
CA GLU A 103 -20.06 22.17 -15.53
C GLU A 103 -19.50 21.99 -16.95
N PHE A 104 -19.92 20.92 -17.64
CA PHE A 104 -19.54 20.69 -19.03
C PHE A 104 -20.13 21.75 -19.97
N SER A 105 -21.37 22.18 -19.73
CA SER A 105 -22.02 23.22 -20.55
C SER A 105 -21.36 24.59 -20.39
N GLU A 106 -20.81 24.88 -19.21
CA GLU A 106 -20.12 26.13 -18.92
C GLU A 106 -18.76 26.20 -19.59
N LEU A 107 -18.02 25.08 -19.63
CA LEU A 107 -16.76 24.97 -20.36
C LEU A 107 -16.93 25.02 -21.90
N VAL A 108 -18.03 24.47 -22.42
CA VAL A 108 -18.29 24.43 -23.88
C VAL A 108 -18.95 25.72 -24.39
N LYS A 109 -19.56 26.52 -23.51
CA LYS A 109 -20.07 27.85 -23.87
C LYS A 109 -18.89 28.79 -24.17
N ARG A 110 -18.58 28.91 -25.45
CA ARG A 110 -17.67 29.92 -26.01
C ARG A 110 -18.21 31.33 -25.71
N GLY A 111 -17.71 31.98 -24.65
CA GLY A 111 -17.87 33.43 -24.46
C GLY A 111 -18.32 33.96 -23.10
N SER A 112 -18.04 33.30 -21.96
CA SER A 112 -18.24 33.97 -20.65
C SER A 112 -17.11 33.69 -19.66
N THR A 113 -15.91 34.15 -19.97
CA THR A 113 -15.03 34.68 -18.93
C THR A 113 -15.55 36.07 -18.60
N ALA A 114 -16.15 36.24 -17.44
CA ALA A 114 -16.60 37.52 -16.90
C ALA A 114 -15.41 38.40 -16.46
N GLU A 115 -14.43 38.58 -17.35
CA GLU A 115 -13.35 39.56 -17.27
C GLU A 115 -13.11 40.20 -18.65
N ASP A 116 -14.18 40.59 -19.33
CA ASP A 116 -14.06 41.43 -20.53
C ASP A 116 -15.10 42.56 -20.51
N LEU A 117 -14.91 43.49 -19.57
CA LEU A 117 -15.31 44.90 -19.71
C LEU A 117 -14.27 45.76 -18.96
N GLY A 118 -13.09 45.88 -19.55
CA GLY A 118 -12.07 46.85 -19.15
C GLY A 118 -11.33 47.34 -20.39
N GLU A 119 -11.73 48.51 -20.88
CA GLU A 119 -11.08 49.21 -22.00
C GLU A 119 -9.56 49.29 -21.81
N GLY A 120 -8.80 48.72 -22.74
CA GLY A 120 -7.35 48.82 -22.70
C GLY A 120 -6.66 47.92 -23.70
N HIS A 121 -6.51 48.42 -24.93
CA HIS A 121 -5.61 47.89 -25.94
C HIS A 121 -4.20 47.67 -25.32
N ALA A 122 -3.84 46.42 -25.01
CA ALA A 122 -2.48 46.05 -24.62
C ALA A 122 -2.04 44.87 -25.49
N GLU A 123 -1.44 45.25 -26.61
CA GLU A 123 -0.49 44.51 -27.44
C GLU A 123 -0.18 43.06 -26.96
N ALA A 124 -0.73 42.07 -27.67
CA ALA A 124 -0.20 40.71 -27.60
C ALA A 124 1.25 40.75 -28.10
N ALA A 125 2.22 40.75 -27.18
CA ALA A 125 3.64 40.72 -27.47
C ALA A 125 3.94 39.50 -28.37
N ARG A 126 4.14 39.76 -29.66
CA ARG A 126 4.59 38.75 -30.62
C ARG A 126 6.01 38.36 -30.25
N VAL A 127 6.17 37.25 -29.53
CA VAL A 127 7.48 36.67 -29.24
C VAL A 127 8.05 36.13 -30.54
N GLN A 128 9.07 36.80 -31.09
CA GLN A 128 9.84 36.27 -32.22
C GLN A 128 10.60 35.02 -31.76
N GLY A 129 10.41 33.91 -32.47
CA GLY A 129 11.16 32.69 -32.25
C GLY A 129 12.64 32.86 -32.58
N VAL A 130 13.48 32.01 -31.96
CA VAL A 130 14.92 31.96 -32.21
C VAL A 130 15.15 31.63 -33.69
N GLY A 131 15.62 32.62 -34.45
CA GLY A 131 15.83 32.53 -35.91
C GLY A 131 15.47 33.79 -36.71
N PHE A 132 14.93 34.85 -36.09
CA PHE A 132 14.57 36.09 -36.77
C PHE A 132 15.76 37.07 -36.89
N ALA A 133 16.76 36.73 -37.70
CA ALA A 133 17.74 37.67 -38.25
C ALA A 133 18.48 37.04 -39.45
N ARG A 134 18.39 37.67 -40.62
CA ARG A 134 19.47 37.72 -41.61
C ARG A 134 19.82 39.19 -41.81
#